data_AF-A0A8J1YA14-F1
#
_entry.id   AF-A0A8J1YA14-F1
#
_cell.length_a   1.000
_cell.length_b   1.000
_cell.length_c   1.000
_cell.angle_alpha   90.00
_cell.angle_beta   90.00
_cell.angle_gamma   90.00
#
_symmetry.space_group_name_H-M   'P 1'
#
loop_
_entity.id
_entity.type
_entity.pdbx_description
1 polymer ?
#
loop_
_entity_poly.entity_id
_entity_poly.type
_entity_poly.pdbx_seq_one_letter_code
_entity_poly.pdbx_strand_id
1 'polypeptide(L)'
;MTKCWLPTLGLYLVLTILLKHVSAQDTVDLYIKYFQPNPAMTDSDSFIAVQLELGVDLQGAATLEGPQNYTLKLYLSTDDIIDPASDYELNTVPASFSQIEETHEFTESGFLDLSGTGLGIPALHLDASTEKYCGATYIGVFVDNGGGIYETHVENNWNAQPLKIVCPGDIFSITDVSVDLGTYQTELFPSASTPVTLNAKICFMDSTRDFLPEGENNYRIRLFMHTHSDFLTGSPLEVTQPGGPIFPVGVSPLDSLYNSQVVLLDGMRMTISGDKFAADNMYTHLIVHVDVSTDSATLDDIRGNNFRAIPIVVSGFLPTQQVDYQVLEFDVDQDTILADGSFLP
;
A
#
# COMPACT_ATOMS: atom_id res chain seq x y z
N MET A 1 -39.39 -79.12 21.36
CA MET A 1 -38.14 -78.62 20.76
C MET A 1 -38.49 -77.29 20.10
N THR A 2 -38.35 -76.12 20.75
CA THR A 2 -37.16 -75.22 20.72
C THR A 2 -36.66 -74.98 19.28
N LYS A 3 -36.49 -73.77 18.73
CA LYS A 3 -36.10 -72.44 19.25
C LYS A 3 -36.41 -71.39 18.15
N CYS A 4 -36.98 -70.24 18.51
CA CYS A 4 -36.36 -68.90 18.59
C CYS A 4 -36.11 -68.15 17.27
N TRP A 5 -36.78 -66.99 17.21
CA TRP A 5 -36.56 -65.83 16.37
C TRP A 5 -35.23 -65.13 16.63
N LEU A 6 -34.71 -64.45 15.61
CA LEU A 6 -34.07 -63.12 15.71
C LEU A 6 -34.04 -62.48 14.30
N PRO A 7 -34.54 -61.24 14.12
CA PRO A 7 -34.35 -60.48 12.89
C PRO A 7 -33.01 -59.73 12.94
N THR A 8 -32.29 -59.72 11.81
CA THR A 8 -31.10 -58.92 11.58
C THR A 8 -31.48 -57.44 11.44
N LEU A 9 -31.14 -56.65 12.46
CA LEU A 9 -31.07 -55.19 12.40
C LEU A 9 -29.95 -54.79 11.43
N GLY A 10 -30.33 -54.20 10.29
CA GLY A 10 -29.42 -53.47 9.44
C GLY A 10 -28.98 -52.18 10.14
N LEU A 11 -27.68 -52.11 10.42
CA LEU A 11 -27.01 -50.97 11.02
C LEU A 11 -27.07 -49.78 10.04
N TYR A 12 -27.95 -48.81 10.28
CA TYR A 12 -27.83 -47.49 9.69
C TYR A 12 -26.78 -46.73 10.51
N LEU A 13 -25.57 -46.58 9.96
CA LEU A 13 -24.59 -45.62 10.46
C LEU A 13 -25.07 -44.23 10.04
N VAL A 14 -25.93 -43.61 10.86
CA VAL A 14 -26.15 -42.17 10.78
C VAL A 14 -24.95 -41.54 11.48
N LEU A 15 -24.01 -41.01 10.70
CA LEU A 15 -22.97 -40.13 11.22
C LEU A 15 -23.66 -38.83 11.63
N THR A 16 -24.13 -38.80 12.88
CA THR A 16 -24.63 -37.60 13.53
C THR A 16 -23.40 -36.77 13.91
N ILE A 17 -23.13 -35.67 13.19
CA ILE A 17 -22.27 -34.61 13.72
C ILE A 17 -23.04 -34.00 14.89
N LEU A 18 -22.56 -34.30 16.09
CA LEU A 18 -23.18 -33.89 17.34
C LEU A 18 -22.58 -32.51 17.69
N LEU A 19 -23.16 -31.44 17.15
CA LEU A 19 -22.96 -30.11 17.72
C LEU A 19 -23.58 -30.13 19.12
N LYS A 20 -22.77 -30.48 20.11
CA LYS A 20 -23.17 -30.59 21.50
C LYS A 20 -23.43 -29.16 21.99
N HIS A 21 -24.71 -28.86 22.15
CA HIS A 21 -25.30 -27.77 22.93
C HIS A 21 -24.30 -26.68 23.38
N VAL A 22 -24.06 -25.72 22.50
CA VAL A 22 -23.36 -24.46 22.82
C VAL A 22 -24.19 -23.77 23.91
N SER A 23 -23.69 -23.75 25.14
CA SER A 23 -24.27 -22.91 26.18
C SER A 23 -24.09 -21.44 25.76
N ALA A 24 -24.90 -20.51 26.27
CA ALA A 24 -24.78 -19.09 25.92
C ALA A 24 -23.42 -18.44 26.30
N GLN A 25 -22.48 -19.20 26.86
CA GLN A 25 -21.10 -18.79 27.21
C GLN A 25 -20.02 -19.50 26.38
N ASP A 26 -20.38 -20.48 25.55
CA ASP A 26 -19.40 -21.19 24.72
C ASP A 26 -19.17 -20.37 23.44
N THR A 27 -17.92 -20.02 23.17
CA THR A 27 -17.56 -19.16 22.03
C THR A 27 -16.43 -19.78 21.24
N VAL A 28 -16.48 -19.57 19.93
CA VAL A 28 -15.38 -19.86 19.02
C VAL A 28 -14.89 -18.53 18.48
N ASP A 29 -13.58 -18.35 18.44
CA ASP A 29 -12.94 -17.19 17.86
C ASP A 29 -11.97 -17.68 16.79
N LEU A 30 -12.29 -17.40 15.53
CA LEU A 30 -11.35 -17.62 14.44
C LEU A 30 -10.50 -16.38 14.31
N TYR A 31 -9.27 -16.50 13.86
CA TYR A 31 -8.48 -15.33 13.49
C TYR A 31 -7.38 -15.72 12.52
N ILE A 32 -6.87 -14.74 11.79
CA ILE A 32 -5.72 -14.96 10.91
C ILE A 32 -4.45 -14.69 11.71
N LYS A 33 -3.67 -15.72 11.96
CA LYS A 33 -2.39 -15.61 12.66
C LYS A 33 -1.25 -15.22 11.73
N TYR A 34 -1.26 -15.78 10.52
CA TYR A 34 -0.24 -15.52 9.53
C TYR A 34 -0.87 -15.47 8.14
N PHE A 35 -0.47 -14.48 7.36
CA PHE A 35 -0.87 -14.35 5.97
C PHE A 35 0.29 -13.71 5.21
N GLN A 36 0.74 -14.34 4.13
CA GLN A 36 1.86 -13.86 3.32
C GLN A 36 1.70 -14.32 1.86
N PRO A 37 1.55 -13.39 0.89
CA PRO A 37 1.67 -13.73 -0.52
C PRO A 37 3.13 -13.99 -0.91
N ASN A 38 3.33 -14.96 -1.80
CA ASN A 38 4.62 -15.33 -2.37
C ASN A 38 4.51 -15.59 -3.89
N PRO A 39 5.23 -14.83 -4.75
CA PRO A 39 6.11 -13.69 -4.41
C PRO A 39 5.33 -12.42 -4.04
N ALA A 40 6.01 -11.47 -3.38
CA ALA A 40 5.46 -10.14 -3.08
C ALA A 40 5.32 -9.24 -4.34
N MET A 41 5.89 -9.65 -5.47
CA MET A 41 5.78 -9.02 -6.79
C MET A 41 5.45 -10.10 -7.82
N THR A 42 4.40 -9.90 -8.59
CA THR A 42 3.94 -10.88 -9.59
C THR A 42 3.53 -10.18 -10.88
N ASP A 43 3.67 -10.88 -12.00
CA ASP A 43 2.98 -10.49 -13.22
C ASP A 43 1.48 -10.70 -13.03
N SER A 44 0.67 -9.80 -13.60
CA SER A 44 -0.79 -9.91 -13.55
C SER A 44 -1.28 -11.26 -14.11
N ASP A 45 -0.54 -11.87 -15.03
CA ASP A 45 -0.90 -13.16 -15.62
C ASP A 45 -0.38 -14.39 -14.84
N SER A 46 0.25 -14.18 -13.68
CA SER A 46 0.85 -15.26 -12.87
C SER A 46 0.02 -15.62 -11.65
N PHE A 47 0.03 -16.91 -11.30
CA PHE A 47 -0.56 -17.41 -10.06
C PHE A 47 0.34 -17.03 -8.87
N ILE A 48 -0.24 -16.41 -7.84
CA ILE A 48 0.48 -16.03 -6.63
C ILE A 48 0.16 -17.03 -5.53
N ALA A 49 1.15 -17.74 -5.01
CA ALA A 49 0.93 -18.65 -3.89
C ALA A 49 0.71 -17.86 -2.60
N VAL A 50 -0.21 -18.31 -1.76
CA VAL A 50 -0.48 -17.67 -0.46
C VAL A 50 -0.12 -18.65 0.66
N GLN A 51 0.63 -18.17 1.65
CA GLN A 51 0.78 -18.82 2.94
C GLN A 51 -0.26 -18.23 3.90
N LEU A 52 -1.05 -19.08 4.53
CA LEU A 52 -2.11 -18.68 5.44
C LEU A 52 -2.14 -19.65 6.63
N GLU A 53 -2.11 -19.10 7.85
CA GLU A 53 -2.30 -19.84 9.10
C GLU A 53 -3.47 -19.23 9.86
N LEU A 54 -4.47 -20.07 10.16
CA LEU A 54 -5.63 -19.68 10.94
C LEU A 54 -5.43 -20.10 12.39
N GLY A 55 -5.74 -19.20 13.33
CA GLY A 55 -5.91 -19.52 14.73
C GLY A 55 -7.37 -19.79 15.04
N VAL A 56 -7.59 -20.69 15.99
CA VAL A 56 -8.91 -21.01 16.53
C VAL A 56 -8.80 -21.04 18.04
N ASP A 57 -9.53 -20.15 18.71
CA ASP A 57 -9.65 -20.13 20.17
C ASP A 57 -11.06 -20.56 20.58
N LEU A 58 -11.14 -21.41 21.59
CA LEU A 58 -12.38 -21.94 22.14
C LEU A 58 -12.51 -21.51 23.60
N GLN A 59 -13.69 -21.02 23.97
CA GLN A 59 -14.00 -20.67 25.36
C GLN A 59 -15.19 -21.47 25.89
N GLY A 60 -15.20 -21.69 27.21
CA GLY A 60 -16.24 -22.46 27.89
C GLY A 60 -16.08 -23.96 27.66
N ALA A 61 -17.16 -24.61 27.23
CA ALA A 61 -17.21 -26.02 26.85
C ALA A 61 -17.26 -26.23 25.33
N ALA A 62 -16.94 -25.19 24.55
CA ALA A 62 -16.88 -25.27 23.10
C ALA A 62 -15.90 -26.35 22.64
N THR A 63 -16.32 -27.18 21.68
CA THR A 63 -15.50 -28.20 21.03
C THR A 63 -15.80 -28.15 19.54
N LEU A 64 -14.75 -28.29 18.73
CA LEU A 64 -14.89 -28.46 17.28
C LEU A 64 -14.58 -29.91 16.97
N GLU A 65 -15.61 -30.65 16.52
CA GLU A 65 -15.50 -32.06 16.14
C GLU A 65 -15.92 -32.23 14.68
N GLY A 66 -15.09 -32.94 13.92
CA GLY A 66 -15.37 -33.27 12.52
C GLY A 66 -15.05 -32.16 11.52
N PRO A 67 -15.30 -32.41 10.22
CA PRO A 67 -14.95 -31.49 9.15
C PRO A 67 -15.71 -30.17 9.28
N GLN A 68 -14.98 -29.07 9.24
CA GLN A 68 -15.52 -27.72 9.25
C GLN A 68 -15.48 -27.16 7.84
N ASN A 69 -16.54 -26.44 7.44
CA ASN A 69 -16.57 -25.73 6.16
C ASN A 69 -16.19 -24.28 6.41
N TYR A 70 -14.96 -23.92 6.06
CA TYR A 70 -14.55 -22.53 5.97
C TYR A 70 -14.63 -22.04 4.53
N THR A 71 -15.03 -20.79 4.36
CA THR A 71 -14.95 -20.06 3.10
C THR A 71 -13.88 -19.00 3.24
N LEU A 72 -12.95 -18.98 2.30
CA LEU A 72 -11.98 -17.89 2.17
C LEU A 72 -12.39 -16.98 1.03
N LYS A 73 -12.39 -15.68 1.31
CA LYS A 73 -12.55 -14.65 0.28
C LYS A 73 -11.27 -13.84 0.21
N LEU A 74 -10.80 -13.59 -1.00
CA LEU A 74 -9.61 -12.78 -1.26
C LEU A 74 -10.04 -11.48 -1.92
N TYR A 75 -9.38 -10.38 -1.57
CA TYR A 75 -9.70 -9.03 -2.05
C TYR A 75 -8.44 -8.32 -2.51
N LEU A 76 -8.53 -7.48 -3.53
CA LEU A 76 -7.54 -6.43 -3.79
C LEU A 76 -8.05 -5.10 -3.25
N SER A 77 -7.22 -4.45 -2.44
CA SER A 77 -7.48 -3.13 -1.84
C SER A 77 -6.39 -2.13 -2.22
N THR A 78 -6.76 -0.85 -2.24
CA THR A 78 -5.82 0.26 -2.41
C THR A 78 -5.15 0.67 -1.10
N ASP A 79 -5.62 0.15 0.05
CA ASP A 79 -5.09 0.41 1.38
C ASP A 79 -5.10 -0.86 2.26
N ASP A 80 -4.67 -0.72 3.51
CA ASP A 80 -4.55 -1.83 4.47
C ASP A 80 -5.87 -2.22 5.15
N ILE A 81 -6.98 -1.56 4.78
CA ILE A 81 -8.31 -1.83 5.31
C ILE A 81 -9.15 -2.48 4.22
N ILE A 82 -9.64 -3.70 4.48
CA ILE A 82 -10.48 -4.40 3.51
C ILE A 82 -11.93 -3.96 3.68
N ASP A 83 -12.50 -3.39 2.61
CA ASP A 83 -13.90 -3.00 2.50
C ASP A 83 -14.58 -3.77 1.35
N PRO A 84 -15.35 -4.82 1.65
CA PRO A 84 -16.07 -5.61 0.64
C PRO A 84 -17.04 -4.81 -0.25
N ALA A 85 -17.41 -3.58 0.13
CA ALA A 85 -18.28 -2.74 -0.68
C ALA A 85 -17.53 -1.98 -1.79
N SER A 86 -16.22 -1.75 -1.62
CA SER A 86 -15.41 -0.92 -2.53
C SER A 86 -14.19 -1.64 -3.12
N ASP A 87 -13.74 -2.72 -2.47
CA ASP A 87 -12.62 -3.55 -2.90
C ASP A 87 -13.02 -4.59 -3.94
N TYR A 88 -12.01 -5.03 -4.69
CA TYR A 88 -12.20 -6.01 -5.75
C TYR A 88 -12.09 -7.42 -5.17
N GLU A 89 -13.22 -8.10 -5.02
CA GLU A 89 -13.22 -9.53 -4.67
C GLU A 89 -12.58 -10.32 -5.80
N LEU A 90 -11.42 -10.91 -5.50
CA LEU A 90 -10.80 -11.89 -6.36
C LEU A 90 -11.73 -13.10 -6.40
N ASN A 91 -12.12 -13.53 -7.60
CA ASN A 91 -13.03 -14.66 -7.84
C ASN A 91 -12.89 -15.70 -6.73
N THR A 92 -13.99 -15.92 -6.01
CA THR A 92 -14.02 -16.73 -4.78
C THR A 92 -13.23 -17.99 -5.04
N VAL A 93 -12.05 -18.11 -4.39
CA VAL A 93 -11.25 -19.32 -4.54
C VAL A 93 -12.19 -20.46 -4.15
N PRO A 94 -12.34 -21.53 -4.96
CA PRO A 94 -13.15 -22.69 -4.62
C PRO A 94 -12.43 -23.49 -3.54
N ALA A 95 -12.19 -22.82 -2.43
CA ALA A 95 -11.66 -23.28 -1.19
C ALA A 95 -12.83 -23.31 -0.21
N SER A 96 -13.93 -23.95 -0.60
CA SER A 96 -14.65 -24.75 0.39
C SER A 96 -13.67 -25.83 0.77
N PHE A 97 -12.83 -25.60 1.79
CA PHE A 97 -11.91 -26.62 2.25
C PHE A 97 -12.73 -27.65 3.03
N SER A 98 -13.36 -28.55 2.29
CA SER A 98 -13.92 -29.79 2.83
C SER A 98 -12.83 -30.71 3.39
N GLN A 99 -11.56 -30.39 3.10
CA GLN A 99 -10.37 -31.17 3.44
C GLN A 99 -9.56 -30.61 4.63
N ILE A 100 -10.22 -30.14 5.69
CA ILE A 100 -9.76 -30.58 7.01
C ILE A 100 -10.26 -32.02 7.17
N GLU A 101 -9.80 -32.90 6.26
CA GLU A 101 -10.26 -34.29 6.13
C GLU A 101 -9.68 -35.16 7.25
N GLU A 102 -8.76 -34.61 8.05
CA GLU A 102 -8.20 -35.27 9.22
C GLU A 102 -8.45 -34.43 10.48
N THR A 103 -9.63 -34.65 11.08
CA THR A 103 -9.86 -34.64 12.54
C THR A 103 -8.96 -33.71 13.35
N HIS A 104 -9.24 -32.41 13.32
CA HIS A 104 -8.74 -31.51 14.36
C HIS A 104 -9.81 -31.39 15.45
N GLU A 105 -9.56 -32.07 16.56
CA GLU A 105 -10.30 -31.89 17.80
C GLU A 105 -9.61 -30.78 18.60
N PHE A 106 -10.25 -29.62 18.68
CA PHE A 106 -9.81 -28.54 19.56
C PHE A 106 -10.67 -28.56 20.83
N THR A 107 -10.00 -28.49 21.98
CA THR A 107 -10.65 -28.31 23.28
C THR A 107 -10.36 -26.96 23.93
N GLU A 108 -9.35 -26.22 23.45
CA GLU A 108 -8.95 -24.91 23.99
C GLU A 108 -8.47 -23.95 22.88
N SER A 109 -7.43 -24.30 22.12
CA SER A 109 -6.96 -23.51 20.97
C SER A 109 -6.11 -24.32 20.00
N GLY A 110 -5.92 -23.82 18.79
CA GLY A 110 -4.93 -24.38 17.87
C GLY A 110 -4.78 -23.62 16.56
N PHE A 111 -3.97 -24.18 15.66
CA PHE A 111 -3.59 -23.56 14.40
C PHE A 111 -3.84 -24.49 13.22
N LEU A 112 -4.26 -23.91 12.09
CA LEU A 112 -4.46 -24.59 10.83
C LEU A 112 -3.57 -23.92 9.76
N ASP A 113 -2.56 -24.65 9.29
CA ASP A 113 -1.70 -24.23 8.18
C ASP A 113 -2.37 -24.60 6.84
N LEU A 114 -2.60 -23.59 6.01
CA LEU A 114 -3.23 -23.70 4.69
C LEU A 114 -2.24 -23.43 3.54
N SER A 115 -0.93 -23.34 3.81
CA SER A 115 0.10 -22.98 2.83
C SER A 115 0.31 -23.98 1.67
N GLY A 116 -0.40 -25.12 1.65
CA GLY A 116 -0.32 -26.15 0.62
C GLY A 116 -1.61 -26.42 -0.17
N THR A 117 -2.69 -25.69 0.11
CA THR A 117 -4.03 -26.03 -0.41
C THR A 117 -4.33 -25.47 -1.79
N GLY A 118 -3.30 -25.07 -2.55
CA GLY A 118 -3.49 -24.43 -3.86
C GLY A 118 -4.15 -23.05 -3.75
N LEU A 119 -4.07 -22.41 -2.58
CA LEU A 119 -4.44 -21.02 -2.42
C LEU A 119 -3.54 -20.18 -3.29
N GLY A 120 -4.16 -19.56 -4.27
CA GLY A 120 -3.50 -18.49 -4.94
C GLY A 120 -4.43 -17.59 -5.69
N ILE A 121 -3.85 -16.44 -5.98
CA ILE A 121 -4.51 -15.36 -6.66
C ILE A 121 -4.52 -15.78 -8.14
N PRO A 122 -5.69 -15.92 -8.76
CA PRO A 122 -5.76 -16.23 -10.18
C PRO A 122 -5.10 -15.11 -10.98
N ALA A 123 -4.69 -15.41 -12.21
CA ALA A 123 -4.24 -14.40 -13.16
C ALA A 123 -5.25 -13.24 -13.18
N LEU A 124 -4.75 -12.07 -12.78
CA LEU A 124 -5.46 -10.81 -12.75
C LEU A 124 -5.52 -10.30 -14.19
N HIS A 125 -6.64 -10.58 -14.85
CA HIS A 125 -6.96 -9.92 -16.11
C HIS A 125 -7.47 -8.51 -15.81
N LEU A 126 -6.55 -7.62 -15.48
CA LEU A 126 -6.87 -6.24 -15.12
C LEU A 126 -7.33 -5.49 -16.37
N ASP A 127 -8.47 -4.84 -16.22
CA ASP A 127 -9.08 -3.95 -17.19
C ASP A 127 -9.11 -2.51 -16.64
N ALA A 128 -9.70 -1.58 -17.40
CA ALA A 128 -9.80 -0.18 -16.97
C ALA A 128 -10.50 0.02 -15.61
N SER A 129 -11.28 -0.94 -15.12
CA SER A 129 -11.95 -0.86 -13.81
C SER A 129 -11.09 -1.34 -12.64
N THR A 130 -9.98 -2.03 -12.95
CA THR A 130 -9.10 -2.68 -11.96
C THR A 130 -7.64 -2.21 -12.08
N GLU A 131 -7.34 -1.32 -13.04
CA GLU A 131 -6.04 -0.65 -13.23
C GLU A 131 -5.52 0.05 -11.96
N LYS A 132 -6.43 0.53 -11.09
CA LYS A 132 -6.08 1.14 -9.79
C LYS A 132 -5.30 0.23 -8.84
N TYR A 133 -5.30 -1.09 -9.07
CA TYR A 133 -4.56 -2.06 -8.27
C TYR A 133 -3.18 -2.40 -8.87
N CYS A 134 -2.84 -1.83 -10.03
CA CYS A 134 -1.49 -1.95 -10.59
C CYS A 134 -0.45 -1.26 -9.71
N GLY A 135 0.74 -1.85 -9.63
CA GLY A 135 1.80 -1.38 -8.74
C GLY A 135 1.59 -1.81 -7.29
N ALA A 136 1.84 -0.89 -6.36
CA ALA A 136 1.67 -1.19 -4.94
C ALA A 136 0.17 -1.17 -4.57
N THR A 137 -0.28 -2.26 -3.98
CA THR A 137 -1.65 -2.52 -3.56
C THR A 137 -1.60 -3.37 -2.29
N TYR A 138 -2.76 -3.79 -1.79
CA TYR A 138 -2.87 -4.76 -0.73
C TYR A 138 -3.71 -5.93 -1.22
N ILE A 139 -3.32 -7.13 -0.81
CA ILE A 139 -4.23 -8.26 -0.82
C ILE A 139 -4.83 -8.43 0.56
N GLY A 140 -6.15 -8.56 0.60
CA GLY A 140 -6.92 -8.95 1.77
C GLY A 140 -7.35 -10.40 1.72
N VAL A 141 -7.49 -11.01 2.89
CA VAL A 141 -8.19 -12.27 3.09
C VAL A 141 -9.24 -12.11 4.19
N PHE A 142 -10.39 -12.74 3.96
CA PHE A 142 -11.45 -12.92 4.94
C PHE A 142 -11.76 -14.40 5.11
N VAL A 143 -11.87 -14.82 6.37
CA VAL A 143 -12.28 -16.16 6.74
C VAL A 143 -13.70 -16.12 7.28
N ASP A 144 -14.58 -16.93 6.70
CA ASP A 144 -15.96 -17.09 7.14
C ASP A 144 -16.25 -18.57 7.41
N ASN A 145 -16.96 -18.85 8.50
CA ASN A 145 -17.44 -20.19 8.85
C ASN A 145 -18.80 -20.54 8.20
N GLY A 146 -19.35 -19.66 7.35
CA GLY A 146 -20.62 -19.86 6.65
C GLY A 146 -21.84 -19.74 7.55
N GLY A 147 -21.71 -19.08 8.70
CA GLY A 147 -22.77 -18.88 9.71
C GLY A 147 -23.10 -20.12 10.54
N GLY A 148 -22.28 -21.18 10.47
CA GLY A 148 -22.50 -22.43 11.20
C GLY A 148 -22.12 -22.37 12.68
N ILE A 149 -21.22 -21.46 13.04
CA ILE A 149 -20.69 -21.29 14.40
C ILE A 149 -20.83 -19.82 14.80
N TYR A 150 -21.22 -19.56 16.05
CA TYR A 150 -21.27 -18.21 16.58
C TYR A 150 -19.87 -17.73 16.95
N GLU A 151 -19.39 -16.69 16.28
CA GLU A 151 -18.11 -16.04 16.56
C GLU A 151 -18.28 -14.74 17.32
N THR A 152 -17.40 -14.50 18.28
CA THR A 152 -17.43 -13.29 19.13
C THR A 152 -16.74 -12.09 18.53
N HIS A 153 -15.74 -12.28 17.68
CA HIS A 153 -14.86 -11.21 17.21
C HIS A 153 -14.61 -11.26 15.70
N VAL A 154 -15.66 -11.24 14.88
CA VAL A 154 -15.54 -11.36 13.41
C VAL A 154 -14.56 -10.35 12.76
N GLU A 155 -14.23 -9.25 13.45
CA GLU A 155 -13.22 -8.28 13.03
C GLU A 155 -11.79 -8.81 12.91
N ASN A 156 -11.41 -9.88 13.63
CA ASN A 156 -10.06 -10.47 13.59
C ASN A 156 -9.91 -11.55 12.48
N ASN A 157 -10.99 -11.83 11.75
CA ASN A 157 -11.02 -12.73 10.59
C ASN A 157 -10.47 -12.09 9.30
N TRP A 158 -10.05 -10.83 9.39
CA TRP A 158 -9.50 -10.06 8.29
C TRP A 158 -7.99 -9.92 8.45
N ASN A 159 -7.27 -10.00 7.34
CA ASN A 159 -5.86 -9.63 7.30
C ASN A 159 -5.53 -9.06 5.92
N ALA A 160 -4.69 -8.04 5.88
CA ALA A 160 -4.21 -7.42 4.66
C ALA A 160 -2.69 -7.43 4.63
N GLN A 161 -2.13 -7.70 3.46
CA GLN A 161 -0.69 -7.66 3.24
C GLN A 161 -0.37 -6.85 2.00
N PRO A 162 0.71 -6.04 2.03
CA PRO A 162 1.15 -5.31 0.85
C PRO A 162 1.52 -6.31 -0.25
N LEU A 163 1.06 -6.01 -1.46
CA LEU A 163 1.32 -6.78 -2.67
C LEU A 163 1.73 -5.81 -3.78
N LYS A 164 2.54 -6.29 -4.72
CA LYS A 164 2.87 -5.56 -5.92
C LYS A 164 2.44 -6.30 -7.17
N ILE A 165 1.59 -5.68 -7.99
CA ILE A 165 1.12 -6.25 -9.24
C ILE A 165 1.82 -5.54 -10.41
N VAL A 166 2.53 -6.28 -11.24
CA VAL A 166 3.05 -5.80 -12.53
C VAL A 166 1.93 -5.97 -13.55
N CYS A 167 1.57 -4.90 -14.25
CA CYS A 167 0.50 -4.95 -15.24
C CYS A 167 1.04 -4.80 -16.68
N PRO A 168 0.32 -5.26 -17.72
CA PRO A 168 0.84 -5.20 -19.08
C PRO A 168 0.96 -3.75 -19.59
N GLY A 169 2.19 -3.28 -19.81
CA GLY A 169 2.47 -1.89 -20.20
C GLY A 169 2.97 -1.02 -19.06
N ASP A 170 3.01 -1.56 -17.83
CA ASP A 170 3.68 -0.97 -16.67
C ASP A 170 5.20 -0.90 -16.92
N ILE A 171 5.76 0.29 -16.77
CA ILE A 171 7.20 0.51 -16.94
C ILE A 171 7.87 0.80 -15.60
N PHE A 172 7.33 1.73 -14.83
CA PHE A 172 7.89 2.14 -13.55
C PHE A 172 6.87 2.02 -12.44
N SER A 173 7.35 1.56 -11.29
CA SER A 173 6.63 1.71 -10.03
C SER A 173 7.49 2.41 -9.01
N ILE A 174 6.94 3.43 -8.37
CA ILE A 174 7.61 4.20 -7.32
C ILE A 174 7.00 3.88 -5.94
N THR A 175 7.87 3.55 -4.98
CA THR A 175 7.52 3.24 -3.59
C THR A 175 8.43 3.99 -2.63
N ASP A 176 8.06 3.99 -1.34
CA ASP A 176 8.89 4.52 -0.24
C ASP A 176 9.36 5.96 -0.46
N VAL A 177 8.43 6.82 -0.89
CA VAL A 177 8.73 8.20 -1.24
C VAL A 177 8.64 9.09 -0.01
N SER A 178 9.68 9.87 0.23
CA SER A 178 9.69 10.95 1.21
C SER A 178 10.30 12.21 0.61
N VAL A 179 9.75 13.36 0.99
CA VAL A 179 10.25 14.68 0.61
C VAL A 179 10.59 15.45 1.87
N ASP A 180 11.84 15.89 1.96
CA ASP A 180 12.34 16.77 3.00
C ASP A 180 12.47 18.19 2.45
N LEU A 181 11.78 19.15 3.09
CA LEU A 181 11.84 20.58 2.78
C LEU A 181 13.02 21.28 3.49
N GLY A 182 13.80 20.53 4.28
CA GLY A 182 14.88 21.02 5.12
C GLY A 182 14.45 21.22 6.59
N THR A 183 15.44 21.48 7.45
CA THR A 183 15.28 21.42 8.92
C THR A 183 14.22 22.37 9.50
N TYR A 184 13.93 23.49 8.84
CA TYR A 184 13.10 24.55 9.40
C TYR A 184 11.85 24.87 8.58
N GLN A 185 11.71 24.27 7.41
CA GLN A 185 10.60 24.56 6.52
C GLN A 185 9.54 23.47 6.64
N THR A 186 8.34 23.84 7.08
CA THR A 186 7.20 22.93 7.22
C THR A 186 6.10 23.21 6.19
N GLU A 187 6.22 24.31 5.45
CA GLU A 187 5.21 24.80 4.50
C GLU A 187 5.86 25.23 3.18
N LEU A 188 5.10 25.11 2.09
CA LEU A 188 5.46 25.69 0.80
C LEU A 188 4.88 27.10 0.67
N PHE A 189 5.73 28.05 0.28
CA PHE A 189 5.32 29.45 0.12
C PHE A 189 5.15 29.77 -1.37
N PRO A 190 3.97 30.26 -1.78
CA PRO A 190 3.78 30.79 -3.12
C PRO A 190 4.79 31.90 -3.43
N SER A 191 5.23 31.98 -4.68
CA SER A 191 6.29 32.88 -5.17
C SER A 191 7.70 32.63 -4.64
N ALA A 192 7.91 31.70 -3.71
CA ALA A 192 9.24 31.33 -3.21
C ALA A 192 9.65 29.95 -3.71
N SER A 193 10.74 29.88 -4.50
CA SER A 193 11.31 28.59 -4.90
C SER A 193 11.87 27.87 -3.67
N THR A 194 11.48 26.61 -3.49
CA THR A 194 11.84 25.81 -2.31
C THR A 194 12.73 24.64 -2.73
N PRO A 195 13.98 24.56 -2.24
CA PRO A 195 14.80 23.37 -2.46
C PRO A 195 14.25 22.20 -1.63
N VAL A 196 14.24 21.01 -2.21
CA VAL A 196 13.77 19.79 -1.55
C VAL A 196 14.75 18.64 -1.76
N THR A 197 14.80 17.75 -0.78
CA THR A 197 15.51 16.48 -0.88
C THR A 197 14.48 15.36 -0.98
N LEU A 198 14.55 14.58 -2.06
CA LEU A 198 13.70 13.43 -2.31
C LEU A 198 14.47 12.15 -1.95
N ASN A 199 13.81 11.27 -1.19
CA ASN A 199 14.18 9.87 -1.12
C ASN A 199 13.07 9.02 -1.75
N ALA A 200 13.43 8.09 -2.63
CA ALA A 200 12.46 7.25 -3.31
C ALA A 200 13.07 5.92 -3.75
N LYS A 201 12.22 4.90 -3.88
CA LYS A 201 12.55 3.62 -4.47
C LYS A 201 11.81 3.47 -5.80
N ILE A 202 12.54 3.44 -6.90
CA ILE A 202 11.97 3.20 -8.24
C ILE A 202 12.26 1.75 -8.63
N CYS A 203 11.23 1.04 -9.05
CA CYS A 203 11.34 -0.31 -9.57
C CYS A 203 11.00 -0.32 -11.05
N PHE A 204 11.81 -1.05 -11.82
CA PHE A 204 11.61 -1.24 -13.25
C PHE A 204 10.85 -2.53 -13.47
N MET A 205 9.70 -2.43 -14.13
CA MET A 205 8.70 -3.50 -14.20
C MET A 205 8.64 -4.16 -15.58
N ASP A 206 9.09 -3.47 -16.63
CA ASP A 206 9.09 -4.02 -17.99
C ASP A 206 10.36 -4.83 -18.27
N SER A 207 10.17 -6.10 -18.66
CA SER A 207 11.25 -7.04 -18.99
C SER A 207 11.62 -7.10 -20.46
N THR A 208 10.83 -6.45 -21.31
CA THR A 208 10.88 -6.62 -22.76
C THR A 208 11.50 -5.44 -23.50
N ARG A 209 11.78 -4.33 -22.79
CA ARG A 209 12.33 -3.11 -23.37
C ARG A 209 13.78 -2.87 -22.98
N ASP A 210 14.63 -2.78 -24.00
CA ASP A 210 15.94 -2.14 -23.89
C ASP A 210 15.71 -0.61 -23.90
N PHE A 211 15.87 0.05 -22.75
CA PHE A 211 15.80 1.51 -22.69
C PHE A 211 17.07 2.13 -23.32
N LEU A 212 16.81 3.02 -24.28
CA LEU A 212 17.64 4.01 -24.99
C LEU A 212 19.12 3.72 -25.33
N PRO A 213 19.65 4.31 -26.43
CA PRO A 213 21.08 4.38 -26.67
C PRO A 213 21.81 5.08 -25.51
N GLU A 214 23.07 4.68 -25.29
CA GLU A 214 23.99 5.26 -24.31
C GLU A 214 24.02 6.79 -24.41
N GLY A 215 23.66 7.50 -23.34
CA GLY A 215 23.72 8.97 -23.26
C GLY A 215 22.38 9.73 -23.21
N GLU A 216 21.24 9.04 -23.27
CA GLU A 216 19.92 9.62 -22.96
C GLU A 216 19.39 9.12 -21.61
N ASN A 217 18.69 9.98 -20.86
CA ASN A 217 18.07 9.57 -19.59
C ASN A 217 17.02 8.49 -19.87
N ASN A 218 17.00 7.40 -19.11
CA ASN A 218 15.99 6.35 -19.25
C ASN A 218 14.65 6.76 -18.61
N TYR A 219 14.71 7.58 -17.55
CA TYR A 219 13.54 8.09 -16.85
C TYR A 219 13.69 9.57 -16.50
N ARG A 220 12.55 10.22 -16.26
CA ARG A 220 12.44 11.60 -15.76
C ARG A 220 11.63 11.59 -14.48
N ILE A 221 12.01 12.43 -13.53
CA ILE A 221 11.26 12.62 -12.29
C ILE A 221 10.73 14.03 -12.26
N ARG A 222 9.43 14.15 -12.04
CA ARG A 222 8.69 15.41 -12.01
C ARG A 222 7.91 15.54 -10.71
N LEU A 223 7.73 16.78 -10.31
CA LEU A 223 6.98 17.16 -9.12
C LEU A 223 5.74 17.91 -9.59
N PHE A 224 4.58 17.52 -9.08
CA PHE A 224 3.33 18.20 -9.33
C PHE A 224 2.65 18.59 -8.04
N MET A 225 1.95 19.71 -8.04
CA MET A 225 1.04 20.06 -6.97
C MET A 225 -0.38 19.67 -7.34
N HIS A 226 -1.09 19.12 -6.35
CA HIS A 226 -2.40 18.54 -6.57
C HIS A 226 -3.36 18.75 -5.38
N THR A 227 -4.65 18.72 -5.69
CA THR A 227 -5.74 18.89 -4.70
C THR A 227 -6.26 17.55 -4.16
N HIS A 228 -5.83 16.44 -4.77
CA HIS A 228 -6.19 15.07 -4.40
C HIS A 228 -4.93 14.21 -4.30
N SER A 229 -5.02 13.10 -3.59
CA SER A 229 -3.95 12.08 -3.52
C SER A 229 -3.83 11.27 -4.82
N ASP A 230 -4.90 11.16 -5.60
CA ASP A 230 -4.87 10.51 -6.91
C ASP A 230 -4.50 11.52 -8.01
N PHE A 231 -3.34 11.32 -8.64
CA PHE A 231 -2.80 12.15 -9.73
C PHE A 231 -3.68 12.13 -10.99
N LEU A 232 -4.50 11.10 -11.17
CA LEU A 232 -5.35 10.92 -12.35
C LEU A 232 -6.66 11.70 -12.25
N THR A 233 -7.06 12.04 -11.02
CA THR A 233 -8.18 12.94 -10.79
C THR A 233 -7.72 14.38 -10.92
N GLY A 234 -8.60 15.31 -11.30
CA GLY A 234 -8.27 16.73 -11.30
C GLY A 234 -7.29 17.18 -12.38
N SER A 235 -6.41 18.12 -12.02
CA SER A 235 -5.49 18.78 -12.96
C SER A 235 -4.19 19.12 -12.25
N PRO A 236 -3.20 18.20 -12.28
CA PRO A 236 -1.91 18.41 -11.65
C PRO A 236 -1.14 19.56 -12.29
N LEU A 237 -0.52 20.37 -11.44
CA LEU A 237 0.32 21.49 -11.83
C LEU A 237 1.78 21.09 -11.70
N GLU A 238 2.53 21.05 -12.81
CA GLU A 238 3.95 20.71 -12.78
C GLU A 238 4.77 21.83 -12.13
N VAL A 239 5.33 21.57 -10.95
CA VAL A 239 6.10 22.55 -10.16
C VAL A 239 7.61 22.33 -10.23
N THR A 240 8.10 21.35 -11.01
CA THR A 240 9.54 21.18 -11.21
C THR A 240 10.18 22.42 -11.85
N GLN A 241 11.27 22.91 -11.26
CA GLN A 241 12.04 24.05 -11.79
C GLN A 241 12.86 23.65 -13.04
N PRO A 242 13.05 24.57 -14.01
CA PRO A 242 14.02 24.40 -15.09
C PRO A 242 15.42 24.09 -14.54
N GLY A 243 16.04 23.01 -15.02
CA GLY A 243 17.29 22.47 -14.49
C GLY A 243 17.16 21.02 -14.01
N GLY A 244 15.93 20.60 -13.65
CA GLY A 244 15.62 19.20 -13.35
C GLY A 244 16.23 18.69 -12.03
N PRO A 245 16.09 17.38 -11.77
CA PRO A 245 16.67 16.74 -10.58
C PRO A 245 18.20 16.69 -10.64
N ILE A 246 18.83 16.90 -9.49
CA ILE A 246 20.25 16.64 -9.26
C ILE A 246 20.36 15.29 -8.55
N PHE A 247 20.87 14.30 -9.26
CA PHE A 247 20.97 12.93 -8.77
C PHE A 247 22.10 12.74 -7.74
N PRO A 248 21.94 11.83 -6.77
CA PRO A 248 23.00 11.43 -5.85
C PRO A 248 24.22 10.85 -6.60
N VAL A 249 25.39 10.91 -5.96
CA VAL A 249 26.62 10.33 -6.53
C VAL A 249 26.44 8.82 -6.72
N GLY A 250 26.75 8.32 -7.92
CA GLY A 250 26.66 6.90 -8.24
C GLY A 250 25.28 6.42 -8.70
N VAL A 251 24.31 7.34 -8.80
CA VAL A 251 23.02 7.09 -9.45
C VAL A 251 22.99 7.89 -10.73
N SER A 252 22.94 7.22 -11.88
CA SER A 252 22.78 7.90 -13.16
C SER A 252 21.41 7.57 -13.77
N PRO A 253 20.63 8.58 -14.22
CA PRO A 253 19.45 8.30 -15.03
C PRO A 253 19.81 7.69 -16.40
N LEU A 254 21.10 7.64 -16.76
CA LEU A 254 21.62 7.03 -17.98
C LEU A 254 21.95 5.53 -17.82
N ASP A 255 22.00 5.02 -16.59
CA ASP A 255 22.40 3.62 -16.36
C ASP A 255 21.38 2.68 -16.98
N SER A 256 21.84 1.63 -17.66
CA SER A 256 20.96 0.59 -18.21
C SER A 256 20.10 -0.02 -17.11
N LEU A 257 18.81 -0.16 -17.39
CA LEU A 257 17.82 -0.67 -16.45
C LEU A 257 17.33 -2.03 -16.91
N TYR A 258 17.35 -2.99 -16.00
CA TYR A 258 16.90 -4.35 -16.24
C TYR A 258 15.59 -4.62 -15.49
N ASN A 259 14.85 -5.65 -15.92
CA ASN A 259 13.63 -6.08 -15.24
C ASN A 259 13.86 -6.29 -13.74
N SER A 260 12.92 -5.84 -12.92
CA SER A 260 12.93 -5.96 -11.46
C SER A 260 14.12 -5.27 -10.79
N GLN A 261 14.90 -4.48 -11.54
CA GLN A 261 15.91 -3.63 -10.96
C GLN A 261 15.23 -2.62 -10.04
N VAL A 262 15.93 -2.32 -8.95
CA VAL A 262 15.53 -1.28 -8.00
C VAL A 262 16.59 -0.20 -8.04
N VAL A 263 16.17 1.03 -8.31
CA VAL A 263 17.00 2.22 -8.15
C VAL A 263 16.58 2.93 -6.87
N LEU A 264 17.55 3.09 -5.98
CA LEU A 264 17.40 3.86 -4.75
C LEU A 264 17.87 5.29 -5.02
N LEU A 265 16.95 6.23 -4.88
CA LEU A 265 17.24 7.66 -4.91
C LEU A 265 17.35 8.11 -3.47
N ASP A 266 18.55 8.16 -2.92
CA ASP A 266 18.79 8.65 -1.56
C ASP A 266 19.47 10.01 -1.62
N GLY A 267 18.76 11.06 -1.20
CA GLY A 267 19.27 12.42 -1.18
C GLY A 267 19.19 13.15 -2.52
N MET A 268 18.27 12.79 -3.41
CA MET A 268 18.12 13.47 -4.70
C MET A 268 17.60 14.90 -4.49
N ARG A 269 18.25 15.90 -5.09
CA ARG A 269 17.89 17.30 -4.87
C ARG A 269 17.05 17.83 -6.01
N MET A 270 15.97 18.54 -5.68
CA MET A 270 15.10 19.22 -6.64
C MET A 270 14.72 20.60 -6.10
N THR A 271 14.11 21.42 -6.95
CA THR A 271 13.50 22.69 -6.53
C THR A 271 12.05 22.73 -6.98
N ILE A 272 11.17 23.07 -6.04
CA ILE A 272 9.76 23.37 -6.28
C ILE A 272 9.66 24.85 -6.67
N SER A 273 9.07 25.12 -7.84
CA SER A 273 8.89 26.46 -8.40
C SER A 273 7.69 27.16 -7.74
N GLY A 274 7.97 28.03 -6.76
CA GLY A 274 6.96 28.78 -6.01
C GLY A 274 6.07 29.69 -6.86
N ASP A 275 6.61 30.21 -7.95
CA ASP A 275 5.94 31.10 -8.91
C ASP A 275 4.87 30.41 -9.76
N LYS A 276 4.85 29.08 -9.80
CA LYS A 276 3.88 28.32 -10.59
C LYS A 276 2.54 28.11 -9.89
N PHE A 277 2.49 28.23 -8.56
CA PHE A 277 1.28 28.03 -7.77
C PHE A 277 0.93 29.27 -6.93
N ALA A 278 -0.35 29.40 -6.59
CA ALA A 278 -0.89 30.53 -5.84
C ALA A 278 -1.52 30.05 -4.53
N ALA A 279 -1.59 30.93 -3.53
CA ALA A 279 -2.11 30.62 -2.18
C ALA A 279 -3.60 30.30 -2.14
N ASP A 280 -4.35 30.78 -3.13
CA ASP A 280 -5.80 30.59 -3.25
C ASP A 280 -6.16 29.19 -3.77
N ASN A 281 -5.19 28.47 -4.35
CA ASN A 281 -5.38 27.09 -4.75
C ASN A 281 -5.19 26.16 -3.54
N MET A 282 -6.20 25.36 -3.24
CA MET A 282 -6.22 24.39 -2.14
C MET A 282 -5.38 23.14 -2.46
N TYR A 283 -4.10 23.32 -2.79
CA TYR A 283 -3.21 22.18 -2.96
C TYR A 283 -2.95 21.51 -1.61
N THR A 284 -3.17 20.20 -1.57
CA THR A 284 -3.05 19.38 -0.36
C THR A 284 -1.94 18.34 -0.51
N HIS A 285 -1.49 18.08 -1.73
CA HIS A 285 -0.52 17.04 -2.04
C HIS A 285 0.58 17.53 -2.99
N LEU A 286 1.79 17.07 -2.75
CA LEU A 286 2.90 17.06 -3.69
C LEU A 286 2.99 15.65 -4.29
N ILE A 287 2.88 15.56 -5.60
CA ILE A 287 2.98 14.31 -6.34
C ILE A 287 4.40 14.19 -6.89
N VAL A 288 5.06 13.10 -6.56
CA VAL A 288 6.32 12.68 -7.18
C VAL A 288 5.97 11.69 -8.27
N HIS A 289 6.28 12.00 -9.53
CA HIS A 289 5.93 11.21 -10.70
C HIS A 289 7.19 10.81 -11.47
N VAL A 290 7.23 9.57 -11.94
CA VAL A 290 8.31 9.00 -12.75
C VAL A 290 7.76 8.68 -14.13
N ASP A 291 8.46 9.14 -15.15
CA ASP A 291 8.09 8.99 -16.56
C ASP A 291 9.23 8.45 -17.39
N VAL A 292 8.90 7.87 -18.55
CA VAL A 292 9.89 7.55 -19.56
C VAL A 292 10.40 8.86 -20.15
N SER A 293 11.71 8.96 -20.34
CA SER A 293 12.32 10.20 -20.80
C SER A 293 12.12 10.49 -22.29
N THR A 294 11.75 9.51 -23.11
CA THR A 294 11.54 9.73 -24.54
C THR A 294 10.22 10.44 -24.81
N ASP A 295 10.21 11.38 -25.75
CA ASP A 295 8.99 11.95 -26.34
C ASP A 295 8.19 10.91 -27.17
N SER A 296 8.54 9.62 -27.08
CA SER A 296 7.78 8.55 -27.70
C SER A 296 6.43 8.45 -26.99
N ALA A 297 5.36 8.37 -27.77
CA ALA A 297 3.97 8.23 -27.31
C ALA A 297 3.68 6.96 -26.46
N THR A 298 4.71 6.26 -26.00
CA THR A 298 4.68 5.17 -25.04
C THR A 298 4.78 5.79 -23.65
N LEU A 299 3.65 6.28 -23.15
CA LEU A 299 3.53 6.55 -21.72
C LEU A 299 3.68 5.22 -20.97
N ASP A 300 4.05 5.30 -19.70
CA ASP A 300 3.67 4.25 -18.76
C ASP A 300 2.13 4.22 -18.81
N ASP A 301 1.58 3.34 -19.65
CA ASP A 301 0.16 3.36 -20.03
C ASP A 301 -0.73 2.87 -18.89
N ILE A 302 -0.11 2.42 -17.80
CA ILE A 302 -0.76 1.98 -16.59
C ILE A 302 -0.66 3.06 -15.54
N ARG A 303 -1.79 3.75 -15.40
CA ARG A 303 -1.94 4.93 -14.59
C ARG A 303 -2.11 4.52 -13.12
N GLY A 304 -1.23 4.98 -12.22
CA GLY A 304 -1.46 4.83 -10.77
C GLY A 304 -0.24 4.43 -9.93
N ASN A 305 0.75 3.80 -10.55
CA ASN A 305 1.88 3.20 -9.85
C ASN A 305 3.21 3.96 -10.01
N ASN A 306 3.28 4.82 -11.02
CA ASN A 306 4.43 5.64 -11.36
C ASN A 306 4.41 7.01 -10.65
N PHE A 307 3.44 7.24 -9.75
CA PHE A 307 3.46 8.38 -8.81
C PHE A 307 3.21 7.99 -7.36
N ARG A 308 3.64 8.89 -6.45
CA ARG A 308 3.18 8.93 -5.06
C ARG A 308 2.81 10.33 -4.63
N ALA A 309 1.71 10.43 -3.90
CA ALA A 309 1.25 11.65 -3.29
C ALA A 309 1.77 11.77 -1.86
N ILE A 310 2.28 12.97 -1.54
CA ILE A 310 2.80 13.31 -0.22
C ILE A 310 1.96 14.47 0.29
N PRO A 311 1.31 14.35 1.45
CA PRO A 311 0.59 15.46 2.06
C PRO A 311 1.54 16.65 2.29
N ILE A 312 1.09 17.85 1.94
CA ILE A 312 1.84 19.08 2.15
C ILE A 312 0.94 20.16 2.74
N VAL A 313 1.57 21.16 3.34
CA VAL A 313 0.92 22.40 3.74
C VAL A 313 1.43 23.51 2.85
N VAL A 314 0.51 24.19 2.17
CA VAL A 314 0.82 25.44 1.46
C VAL A 314 0.43 26.58 2.37
N SER A 315 1.37 27.50 2.60
CA SER A 315 1.10 28.67 3.40
C SER A 315 0.05 29.51 2.70
N GLY A 316 -1.11 29.67 3.34
CA GLY A 316 -2.08 30.66 2.91
C GLY A 316 -1.46 32.03 3.11
N PHE A 317 -1.51 32.89 2.10
CA PHE A 317 -1.35 34.31 2.37
C PHE A 317 -2.43 34.67 3.40
N LEU A 318 -2.03 34.94 4.65
CA LEU A 318 -2.80 35.90 5.43
C LEU A 318 -2.79 37.15 4.55
N PRO A 319 -3.96 37.59 4.02
CA PRO A 319 -4.00 38.78 3.17
C PRO A 319 -3.32 39.85 3.98
N THR A 320 -2.17 40.34 3.48
CA THR A 320 -1.28 41.28 4.15
C THR A 320 -2.05 42.09 5.16
N GLN A 321 -2.07 41.62 6.42
CA GLN A 321 -2.21 42.56 7.50
C GLN A 321 -0.92 43.32 7.30
N GLN A 322 -1.06 44.54 6.81
CA GLN A 322 0.02 45.46 6.61
C GLN A 322 0.70 45.54 7.98
N VAL A 323 1.69 44.69 8.21
CA VAL A 323 2.56 44.79 9.36
C VAL A 323 3.33 46.04 8.99
N ASP A 324 2.85 47.17 9.50
CA ASP A 324 3.67 48.36 9.61
C ASP A 324 4.93 47.88 10.31
N TYR A 325 5.98 47.68 9.51
CA TYR A 325 7.32 47.68 10.03
C TYR A 325 7.49 49.10 10.56
N GLN A 326 7.12 49.31 11.83
CA GLN A 326 7.78 50.34 12.60
C GLN A 326 9.25 49.95 12.54
N VAL A 327 9.96 50.65 11.67
CA VAL A 327 11.41 50.68 11.68
C VAL A 327 11.74 51.04 13.13
N LEU A 328 12.20 50.06 13.89
CA LEU A 328 12.98 50.31 15.09
C LEU A 328 14.28 50.89 14.58
N GLU A 329 14.25 52.20 14.28
CA GLU A 329 15.44 53.01 14.25
C GLU A 329 15.99 52.92 15.66
N PHE A 330 16.99 52.05 15.83
CA PHE A 330 17.90 52.21 16.94
C PHE A 330 18.61 53.52 16.68
N ASP A 331 18.14 54.57 17.35
CA ASP A 331 18.88 55.81 17.50
C ASP A 331 20.14 55.44 18.31
N VAL A 332 21.18 55.07 17.57
CA VAL A 332 22.51 54.91 18.16
C VAL A 332 22.97 56.32 18.43
N ASP A 333 22.70 56.77 19.65
CA ASP A 333 23.16 58.03 20.20
C ASP A 333 24.68 58.11 19.99
N GLN A 334 25.12 58.87 18.96
CA GLN A 334 26.52 58.94 18.54
C GLN A 334 27.41 59.72 19.52
N ASP A 335 26.86 60.20 20.64
CA ASP A 335 27.55 61.09 21.57
C ASP A 335 28.35 60.39 22.68
N THR A 336 28.65 59.09 22.55
CA THR A 336 29.63 58.44 23.46
C THR A 336 30.74 57.70 22.72
N ILE A 337 31.39 58.36 21.77
CA ILE A 337 32.77 58.00 21.37
C ILE A 337 33.72 58.82 22.24
N LEU A 338 34.25 58.19 23.30
CA LEU A 338 35.39 58.76 24.03
C LEU A 338 36.62 58.73 23.11
N ALA A 339 37.34 59.86 23.07
CA ALA A 339 38.41 60.16 22.13
C ALA A 339 39.73 59.35 22.33
N ASP A 340 39.71 58.21 23.02
CA ASP A 340 40.92 57.42 23.26
C ASP A 340 40.95 56.03 22.62
N GLY A 341 39.90 55.63 21.89
CA GLY A 341 39.94 54.42 21.05
C GLY A 341 40.14 53.12 21.83
N SER A 342 39.81 53.08 23.13
CA SER A 342 39.81 51.86 23.91
C SER A 342 38.38 51.34 24.13
N PHE A 343 38.13 50.08 23.72
CA PHE A 343 36.97 49.32 24.18
C PHE A 343 37.32 48.74 25.54
N LEU A 344 36.51 49.03 26.57
CA LEU A 344 36.54 48.25 27.82
C LEU A 344 35.93 46.86 27.56
N PRO A 345 36.38 45.82 28.28
CA PRO A 345 36.05 44.42 28.02
C PRO A 345 34.58 44.06 28.19
#